data_AF-A0A5D3CD13-F1
#
_entry.id   AF-A0A5D3CD13-F1
#
_cell.length_a   1.000
_cell.length_b   1.000
_cell.length_c   1.000
_cell.angle_alpha   90.00
_cell.angle_beta   90.00
_cell.angle_gamma   90.00
#
_symmetry.space_group_name_H-M   'P 1'
#
loop_
_entity.id
_entity.type
_entity.pdbx_description
1 polymer ?
#
loop_
_entity_poly.entity_id
_entity_poly.type
_entity_poly.pdbx_seq_one_letter_code
_entity_poly.pdbx_strand_id
1 'polypeptide(L)'
;MDILSAFLFPPPPSTFVNVMTVVSSTSLAMAGLSEIKGKHLQYSKFWNANSGSKLSAQESKLSSKYGMLLVYTPAFLAGAASFWLFPSGDERDYGMQFFSDVLEYSEIHILVLFIHKYSSKMVLKTAIQISFSYFLSTAIMIYTQHLSQGLPEPPIDLKNIGELYPLCFSIGTAIYLAGRSYATRKCFNKLMILLTPSAGFLPSCSNTHRPPESQRSHPQKIFYKFDQILRKKPSGSPLPLNALPKSCECFDLHQNLIPYGDAWSWQKEIVREKVGLIDANQDCPDTLIVLQHHPVYTMGTNSTEEYFNFDLKDSPFPIYRTERGGEVTYHGPGQLVMYPIVNLRNHKMDLHWYLRALEEVVIRVLSSTFSINAHRIDGLTGVWAGNQKLAAIGIRVSKWITFHGLALNVTTDLTPFNWIVPCGIRNRKVGNIKELLREVDLHTGFQKDSQLIDITFGALIQEFSEVFQLDMYHKTIPSLEFLKQIPNNSPGEISYNL
;
A
#
# COMPACT_ATOMS: atom_id res chain seq x y z
N MET A 1 -35.22 44.66 -13.44
CA MET A 1 -35.48 43.28 -12.98
C MET A 1 -34.13 42.70 -12.62
N ASP A 2 -33.91 42.52 -11.32
CA ASP A 2 -32.61 42.28 -10.71
C ASP A 2 -31.94 41.01 -11.21
N ILE A 3 -30.61 40.97 -11.21
CA ILE A 3 -29.79 39.77 -11.48
C ILE A 3 -30.25 38.57 -10.63
N LEU A 4 -30.80 38.84 -9.44
CA LEU A 4 -31.44 37.85 -8.56
C LEU A 4 -32.68 37.19 -9.18
N SER A 5 -33.48 37.93 -9.96
CA SER A 5 -34.66 37.40 -10.65
C SER A 5 -34.32 36.52 -11.85
N ALA A 6 -33.10 36.63 -12.40
CA ALA A 6 -32.61 35.75 -13.46
C ALA A 6 -32.07 34.40 -12.92
N PHE A 7 -31.78 34.31 -11.62
CA PHE A 7 -31.25 33.12 -10.95
C PHE A 7 -32.34 32.27 -10.27
N LEU A 8 -33.57 32.77 -10.22
CA LEU A 8 -34.72 32.08 -9.62
C LEU A 8 -35.57 31.46 -10.72
N PHE A 9 -35.91 30.18 -10.57
CA PHE A 9 -36.76 29.42 -11.50
C PHE A 9 -38.00 30.25 -11.90
N PRO A 10 -38.37 30.30 -13.18
CA PRO A 10 -39.64 30.89 -13.56
C PRO A 10 -40.80 30.05 -12.99
N PRO A 11 -41.93 30.68 -12.66
CA PRO A 11 -43.09 30.02 -12.07
C PRO A 11 -43.64 28.87 -12.96
N PRO A 12 -44.32 27.86 -12.38
CA PRO A 12 -44.86 27.84 -11.02
C PRO A 12 -43.86 27.35 -9.95
N PRO A 13 -43.76 28.06 -8.80
CA PRO A 13 -42.92 27.61 -7.70
C PRO A 13 -43.55 26.37 -7.05
N SER A 14 -42.90 25.23 -7.21
CA SER A 14 -43.21 24.07 -6.38
C SER A 14 -42.91 24.44 -4.93
N THR A 15 -43.96 24.52 -4.11
CA THR A 15 -43.84 24.75 -2.66
C THR A 15 -42.88 23.74 -2.02
N PHE A 16 -42.88 22.52 -2.54
CA PHE A 16 -41.95 21.47 -2.17
C PHE A 16 -40.50 21.84 -2.48
N VAL A 17 -40.17 22.27 -3.71
CA VAL A 17 -38.78 22.64 -4.09
C VAL A 17 -38.27 23.80 -3.23
N ASN A 18 -39.10 24.80 -2.97
CA ASN A 18 -38.73 25.92 -2.10
C ASN A 18 -38.45 25.45 -0.66
N VAL A 19 -39.34 24.65 -0.07
CA VAL A 19 -39.15 24.10 1.27
C VAL A 19 -37.89 23.24 1.35
N MET A 20 -37.67 22.36 0.37
CA MET A 20 -36.51 21.48 0.34
C MET A 20 -35.19 22.22 0.12
N THR A 21 -35.21 23.30 -0.67
CA THR A 21 -34.03 24.17 -0.87
C THR A 21 -33.66 24.89 0.42
N VAL A 22 -34.64 25.40 1.17
CA VAL A 22 -34.43 26.02 2.49
C VAL A 22 -33.89 24.99 3.48
N VAL A 23 -34.48 23.80 3.54
CA VAL A 23 -34.02 22.71 4.43
C VAL A 23 -32.58 22.31 4.13
N SER A 24 -32.25 22.10 2.84
CA SER A 24 -30.91 21.67 2.40
C SER A 24 -29.86 22.75 2.67
N SER A 25 -30.16 24.01 2.36
CA SER A 25 -29.27 25.15 2.62
C SER A 25 -29.02 25.34 4.12
N THR A 26 -30.06 25.23 4.94
CA THR A 26 -29.96 25.33 6.40
C THR A 26 -29.12 24.18 6.97
N SER A 27 -29.33 22.95 6.48
CA SER A 27 -28.56 21.78 6.88
C SER A 27 -27.07 21.91 6.53
N LEU A 28 -26.75 22.39 5.32
CA LEU A 28 -25.37 22.61 4.88
C LEU A 28 -24.68 23.70 5.71
N ALA A 29 -25.38 24.81 5.99
CA ALA A 29 -24.87 25.88 6.85
C ALA A 29 -24.62 25.38 8.29
N MET A 30 -25.53 24.58 8.84
CA MET A 30 -25.38 23.96 10.16
C MET A 30 -24.19 22.99 10.21
N ALA A 31 -23.99 22.18 9.16
CA ALA A 31 -22.86 21.26 9.05
C ALA A 31 -21.52 22.01 8.95
N GLY A 32 -21.45 23.05 8.11
CA GLY A 32 -20.26 23.91 7.99
C GLY A 32 -19.94 24.65 9.30
N LEU A 33 -20.95 25.17 9.98
CA LEU A 33 -20.78 25.79 11.31
C LEU A 33 -20.34 24.78 12.37
N SER A 34 -20.79 23.53 12.31
CA SER A 34 -20.35 22.46 13.20
C SER A 34 -18.86 22.14 12.99
N GLU A 35 -18.42 22.07 11.73
CA GLU A 35 -17.00 21.86 11.38
C GLU A 35 -16.12 23.02 11.87
N ILE A 36 -16.52 24.27 11.63
CA ILE A 36 -15.79 25.46 12.09
C ILE A 36 -15.67 25.49 13.63
N LYS A 37 -16.69 25.00 14.33
CA LYS A 37 -16.71 24.90 15.80
C LYS A 37 -15.95 23.69 16.36
N GLY A 38 -15.21 22.95 15.52
CA GLY A 38 -14.39 21.80 15.94
C GLY A 38 -15.17 20.52 16.22
N LYS A 39 -16.49 20.51 15.96
CA LYS A 39 -17.31 19.29 15.98
C LYS A 39 -17.25 18.64 14.61
N HIS A 40 -16.08 18.10 14.28
CA HIS A 40 -15.83 17.41 13.03
C HIS A 40 -16.63 16.11 12.97
N LEU A 41 -17.26 15.87 11.82
CA LEU A 41 -17.79 14.55 11.53
C LEU A 41 -16.60 13.57 11.50
N GLN A 42 -16.73 12.45 12.20
CA GLN A 42 -15.70 11.41 12.25
C GLN A 42 -15.64 10.67 10.91
N TYR A 43 -15.16 11.35 9.87
CA TYR A 43 -14.84 10.73 8.60
C TYR A 43 -13.38 10.27 8.67
N SER A 44 -13.17 9.01 8.27
CA SER A 44 -11.87 8.37 8.05
C SER A 44 -10.67 9.34 7.91
N LYS A 45 -9.74 9.32 8.87
CA LYS A 45 -8.28 9.64 8.88
C LYS A 45 -7.71 10.84 8.08
N PHE A 46 -8.48 11.60 7.33
CA PHE A 46 -7.93 12.65 6.45
C PHE A 46 -7.56 13.93 7.19
N TRP A 47 -8.08 14.12 8.40
CA TRP A 47 -7.61 15.16 9.30
C TRP A 47 -7.46 14.58 10.70
N ASN A 48 -6.29 14.76 11.32
CA ASN A 48 -6.05 14.41 12.72
C ASN A 48 -6.72 15.45 13.64
N ALA A 49 -7.99 15.78 13.38
CA ALA A 49 -8.78 16.73 14.16
C ALA A 49 -9.49 16.02 15.31
N ASN A 50 -8.70 15.45 16.22
CA ASN A 50 -8.94 15.38 17.67
C ASN A 50 -8.03 14.33 18.31
N SER A 51 -6.86 14.77 18.72
CA SER A 51 -6.22 14.24 19.92
C SER A 51 -7.01 14.71 21.14
N GLY A 52 -7.96 13.91 21.62
CA GLY A 52 -8.58 14.13 22.93
C GLY A 52 -10.09 14.29 22.94
N SER A 53 -10.83 13.21 22.72
CA SER A 53 -12.10 13.03 23.43
C SER A 53 -12.25 11.55 23.80
N LYS A 54 -12.57 11.31 25.08
CA LYS A 54 -12.84 9.97 25.62
C LYS A 54 -13.96 9.33 24.80
N LEU A 55 -13.66 8.23 24.11
CA LEU A 55 -14.63 7.41 23.40
C LEU A 55 -15.69 6.91 24.39
N SER A 56 -16.96 7.24 24.17
CA SER A 56 -18.07 6.52 24.79
C SER A 56 -18.13 5.11 24.20
N ALA A 57 -18.31 4.12 25.07
CA ALA A 57 -18.08 2.70 24.80
C ALA A 57 -19.18 2.00 23.95
N GLN A 58 -19.93 2.72 23.09
CA GLN A 58 -21.18 2.18 22.57
C GLN A 58 -21.61 2.64 21.16
N GLU A 59 -20.67 2.99 20.27
CA GLU A 59 -21.01 3.25 18.86
C GLU A 59 -20.69 2.06 17.96
N SER A 60 -21.70 1.57 17.23
CA SER A 60 -21.57 0.46 16.29
C SER A 60 -20.75 0.87 15.06
N LYS A 61 -19.77 0.03 14.71
CA LYS A 61 -18.82 0.27 13.62
C LYS A 61 -19.01 -0.75 12.50
N LEU A 62 -19.12 -0.27 11.27
CA LEU A 62 -19.16 -1.08 10.06
C LEU A 62 -17.79 -1.15 9.40
N SER A 63 -17.52 -2.22 8.63
CA SER A 63 -16.40 -2.19 7.67
C SER A 63 -16.64 -1.08 6.66
N SER A 64 -15.59 -0.34 6.30
CA SER A 64 -15.65 0.79 5.35
C SER A 64 -16.26 0.38 4.01
N LYS A 65 -16.05 -0.86 3.55
CA LYS A 65 -16.72 -1.39 2.35
C LYS A 65 -18.25 -1.35 2.48
N TYR A 66 -18.79 -1.91 3.57
CA TYR A 66 -20.24 -1.92 3.82
C TYR A 66 -20.77 -0.53 4.17
N GLY A 67 -19.97 0.28 4.86
CA GLY A 67 -20.31 1.67 5.15
C GLY A 67 -20.50 2.49 3.89
N MET A 68 -19.56 2.42 2.95
CA MET A 68 -19.65 3.16 1.69
C MET A 68 -20.78 2.63 0.80
N LEU A 69 -21.00 1.32 0.73
CA LEU A 69 -22.18 0.75 0.06
C LEU A 69 -23.47 1.32 0.66
N LEU A 70 -23.59 1.35 2.00
CA LEU A 70 -24.75 1.93 2.69
C LEU A 70 -24.93 3.42 2.35
N VAL A 71 -23.83 4.18 2.26
CA VAL A 71 -23.87 5.61 1.91
C VAL A 71 -24.50 5.84 0.54
N TYR A 72 -24.08 5.12 -0.50
CA TYR A 72 -24.49 5.45 -1.87
C TYR A 72 -25.70 4.66 -2.38
N THR A 73 -26.01 3.51 -1.79
CA THR A 73 -27.10 2.62 -2.28
C THR A 73 -28.45 3.34 -2.37
N PRO A 74 -28.92 4.11 -1.36
CA PRO A 74 -30.23 4.76 -1.44
C PRO A 74 -30.33 5.82 -2.54
N ALA A 75 -29.28 6.63 -2.76
CA ALA A 75 -29.25 7.60 -3.86
C ALA A 75 -29.29 6.91 -5.23
N PHE A 76 -28.53 5.82 -5.38
CA PHE A 76 -28.58 5.00 -6.59
C PHE A 76 -29.97 4.42 -6.84
N LEU A 77 -30.63 3.89 -5.80
CA LEU A 77 -31.99 3.36 -5.91
C LEU A 77 -33.02 4.45 -6.24
N ALA A 78 -32.86 5.67 -5.72
CA ALA A 78 -33.71 6.81 -6.08
C ALA A 78 -33.58 7.15 -7.58
N GLY A 79 -32.34 7.18 -8.09
CA GLY A 79 -32.05 7.33 -9.51
C GLY A 79 -32.70 6.23 -10.35
N ALA A 80 -32.55 4.96 -9.96
CA ALA A 80 -33.16 3.84 -10.66
C ALA A 80 -34.70 3.84 -10.59
N ALA A 81 -35.29 4.25 -9.47
CA ALA A 81 -36.74 4.32 -9.30
C ALA A 81 -37.37 5.43 -10.17
N SER A 82 -36.62 6.48 -10.47
CA SER A 82 -37.13 7.60 -11.29
C SER A 82 -37.62 7.18 -12.68
N PHE A 83 -37.04 6.13 -13.27
CA PHE A 83 -37.50 5.53 -14.54
C PHE A 83 -38.98 5.15 -14.55
N TRP A 84 -39.44 4.62 -13.42
CA TRP A 84 -40.80 4.12 -13.28
C TRP A 84 -41.76 5.22 -12.83
N LEU A 85 -41.25 6.19 -12.06
CA LEU A 85 -42.05 7.27 -11.49
C LEU A 85 -42.29 8.41 -12.48
N PHE A 86 -41.35 8.68 -13.39
CA PHE A 86 -41.44 9.77 -14.36
C PHE A 86 -41.13 9.28 -15.79
N PRO A 87 -41.97 8.42 -16.38
CA PRO A 87 -41.77 7.95 -17.76
C PRO A 87 -41.98 9.12 -18.74
N SER A 88 -40.93 9.60 -19.38
CA SER A 88 -41.00 10.64 -20.42
C SER A 88 -41.06 10.01 -21.82
N GLY A 89 -41.90 10.58 -22.70
CA GLY A 89 -42.12 10.10 -24.07
C GLY A 89 -41.12 10.57 -25.11
N ASP A 90 -40.06 11.28 -24.71
CA ASP A 90 -39.02 11.80 -25.62
C ASP A 90 -37.64 11.26 -25.20
N GLU A 91 -37.13 10.30 -25.98
CA GLU A 91 -36.04 9.40 -25.60
C GLU A 91 -34.65 10.06 -25.55
N ARG A 92 -34.50 11.30 -26.02
CA ARG A 92 -33.16 11.87 -26.32
C ARG A 92 -32.57 12.82 -25.29
N ASP A 93 -33.37 13.66 -24.63
CA ASP A 93 -32.81 14.67 -23.72
C ASP A 93 -32.76 14.21 -22.25
N TYR A 94 -33.70 13.36 -21.82
CA TYR A 94 -33.64 12.81 -20.46
C TYR A 94 -32.55 11.76 -20.32
N GLY A 95 -32.32 10.94 -21.35
CA GLY A 95 -31.40 9.81 -21.32
C GLY A 95 -29.92 10.17 -21.18
N MET A 96 -29.48 11.33 -21.69
CA MET A 96 -28.06 11.73 -21.71
C MET A 96 -27.57 12.28 -20.36
N GLN A 97 -28.38 13.10 -19.67
CA GLN A 97 -28.04 13.58 -18.33
C GLN A 97 -28.24 12.48 -17.27
N PHE A 98 -29.28 11.67 -17.46
CA PHE A 98 -29.56 10.44 -16.70
C PHE A 98 -28.40 9.43 -16.74
N PHE A 99 -27.74 9.29 -17.90
CA PHE A 99 -26.55 8.46 -18.04
C PHE A 99 -25.44 8.97 -17.12
N SER A 100 -25.26 10.30 -16.98
CA SER A 100 -24.24 10.91 -16.14
C SER A 100 -24.43 10.63 -14.66
N ASP A 101 -25.64 10.80 -14.12
CA ASP A 101 -25.88 10.60 -12.68
C ASP A 101 -25.77 9.12 -12.29
N VAL A 102 -26.37 8.22 -13.07
CA VAL A 102 -26.29 6.77 -12.81
C VAL A 102 -24.87 6.25 -13.07
N LEU A 103 -24.16 6.77 -14.09
CA LEU A 103 -22.74 6.48 -14.28
C LEU A 103 -21.92 6.94 -13.07
N GLU A 104 -22.06 8.18 -12.61
CA GLU A 104 -21.28 8.72 -11.50
C GLU A 104 -21.46 7.88 -10.23
N TYR A 105 -22.69 7.55 -9.85
CA TYR A 105 -22.92 6.68 -8.69
C TYR A 105 -22.48 5.24 -8.95
N SER A 106 -22.62 4.71 -10.16
CA SER A 106 -22.14 3.35 -10.49
C SER A 106 -20.61 3.26 -10.49
N GLU A 107 -19.92 4.29 -10.97
CA GLU A 107 -18.47 4.44 -10.92
C GLU A 107 -18.01 4.51 -9.47
N ILE A 108 -18.68 5.28 -8.61
CA ILE A 108 -18.41 5.33 -7.17
C ILE A 108 -18.65 3.94 -6.53
N HIS A 109 -19.71 3.21 -6.88
CA HIS A 109 -19.93 1.85 -6.34
C HIS A 109 -18.86 0.86 -6.79
N ILE A 110 -18.46 0.89 -8.06
CA ILE A 110 -17.38 0.05 -8.60
C ILE A 110 -16.06 0.43 -7.93
N LEU A 111 -15.78 1.73 -7.79
CA LEU A 111 -14.61 2.26 -7.10
C LEU A 111 -14.60 1.82 -5.63
N VAL A 112 -15.73 1.87 -4.94
CA VAL A 112 -15.87 1.41 -3.55
C VAL A 112 -15.60 -0.10 -3.45
N LEU A 113 -16.13 -0.90 -4.37
CA LEU A 113 -15.93 -2.35 -4.40
C LEU A 113 -14.47 -2.74 -4.70
N PHE A 114 -13.74 -1.96 -5.51
CA PHE A 114 -12.36 -2.23 -5.90
C PHE A 114 -11.30 -1.59 -4.99
N ILE A 115 -11.50 -0.36 -4.52
CA ILE A 115 -10.52 0.42 -3.74
C ILE A 115 -10.60 0.11 -2.25
N HIS A 116 -11.81 -0.05 -1.68
CA HIS A 116 -11.96 -0.34 -0.25
C HIS A 116 -11.74 -1.82 0.13
N LYS A 117 -10.99 -2.55 -0.70
CA LYS A 117 -10.37 -3.83 -0.31
C LYS A 117 -9.39 -3.67 0.86
N TYR A 118 -8.92 -2.45 1.12
CA TYR A 118 -7.99 -2.10 2.18
C TYR A 118 -8.65 -1.35 3.35
N SER A 119 -9.33 -2.14 4.19
CA SER A 119 -9.66 -1.95 5.63
C SER A 119 -9.58 -0.55 6.26
N SER A 120 -10.75 0.01 6.57
CA SER A 120 -10.98 0.88 7.74
C SER A 120 -12.39 0.62 8.32
N LYS A 121 -12.71 1.16 9.51
CA LYS A 121 -14.05 1.08 10.13
C LYS A 121 -14.74 2.44 10.04
N MET A 122 -16.04 2.46 9.74
CA MET A 122 -16.89 3.65 9.69
C MET A 122 -17.96 3.59 10.78
N VAL A 123 -18.24 4.72 11.43
CA VAL A 123 -19.30 4.81 12.45
C VAL A 123 -20.66 4.76 11.75
N LEU A 124 -21.54 3.85 12.19
CA LEU A 124 -22.84 3.60 11.54
C LEU A 124 -23.71 4.86 11.50
N LYS A 125 -23.74 5.65 12.58
CA LYS A 125 -24.53 6.88 12.68
C LYS A 125 -24.13 7.91 11.61
N THR A 126 -22.83 8.09 11.40
CA THR A 126 -22.28 8.96 10.35
C THR A 126 -22.64 8.42 8.96
N ALA A 127 -22.55 7.10 8.76
CA ALA A 127 -22.93 6.47 7.49
C ALA A 127 -24.39 6.73 7.12
N ILE A 128 -25.31 6.56 8.08
CA ILE A 128 -26.74 6.80 7.89
C ILE A 128 -27.00 8.27 7.57
N GLN A 129 -26.37 9.20 8.29
CA GLN A 129 -26.55 10.63 8.06
C GLN A 129 -26.10 11.05 6.66
N ILE A 130 -24.93 10.57 6.23
CA ILE A 130 -24.40 10.85 4.89
C ILE A 130 -25.32 10.22 3.83
N SER A 131 -25.71 8.95 4.03
CA SER A 131 -26.62 8.23 3.14
C SER A 131 -27.93 8.99 2.90
N PHE A 132 -28.55 9.48 3.97
CA PHE A 132 -29.78 10.27 3.89
C PHE A 132 -29.58 11.59 3.13
N SER A 133 -28.43 12.26 3.34
CA SER A 133 -28.11 13.51 2.62
C SER A 133 -27.98 13.28 1.12
N TYR A 134 -27.27 12.23 0.69
CA TYR A 134 -27.14 11.89 -0.72
C TYR A 134 -28.49 11.53 -1.33
N PHE A 135 -29.26 10.65 -0.67
CA PHE A 135 -30.59 10.28 -1.11
C PHE A 135 -31.50 11.49 -1.33
N LEU A 136 -31.56 12.39 -0.33
CA LEU A 136 -32.43 13.56 -0.38
C LEU A 136 -32.01 14.53 -1.49
N SER A 137 -30.70 14.77 -1.63
CA SER A 137 -30.14 15.61 -2.71
C SER A 137 -30.51 15.06 -4.08
N THR A 138 -30.28 13.76 -4.31
CA THR A 138 -30.61 13.09 -5.58
C THR A 138 -32.13 13.11 -5.85
N ALA A 139 -32.96 12.84 -4.84
CA ALA A 139 -34.41 12.87 -4.99
C ALA A 139 -34.95 14.27 -5.33
N ILE A 140 -34.43 15.33 -4.68
CA ILE A 140 -34.79 16.72 -4.98
C ILE A 140 -34.34 17.09 -6.38
N MET A 141 -33.12 16.71 -6.77
CA MET A 141 -32.58 16.99 -8.10
C MET A 141 -33.46 16.39 -9.20
N ILE A 142 -33.78 15.09 -9.08
CA ILE A 142 -34.67 14.37 -10.01
C ILE A 142 -36.04 15.06 -10.09
N TYR A 143 -36.62 15.43 -8.95
CA TYR A 143 -37.92 16.07 -8.90
C TYR A 143 -37.90 17.49 -9.49
N THR A 144 -36.86 18.26 -9.23
CA THR A 144 -36.70 19.63 -9.76
C THR A 144 -36.49 19.60 -11.27
N GLN A 145 -35.74 18.63 -11.77
CA GLN A 145 -35.58 18.41 -13.21
C GLN A 145 -36.90 18.04 -13.87
N HIS A 146 -37.69 17.17 -13.24
CA HIS A 146 -39.02 16.82 -13.74
C HIS A 146 -39.95 18.05 -13.84
N LEU A 147 -39.93 18.92 -12.82
CA LEU A 147 -40.71 20.16 -12.83
C LEU A 147 -40.21 21.19 -13.84
N SER A 148 -38.95 21.09 -14.26
CA SER A 148 -38.36 22.00 -15.24
C SER A 148 -38.63 21.58 -16.69
N GLN A 149 -39.31 20.44 -16.90
CA GLN A 149 -39.69 19.97 -18.23
C GLN A 149 -40.62 20.99 -18.92
N GLY A 150 -40.24 21.41 -20.13
CA GLY A 150 -41.02 22.35 -20.93
C GLY A 150 -40.81 23.84 -20.61
N LEU A 151 -39.90 24.17 -19.68
CA LEU A 151 -39.45 25.55 -19.49
C LEU A 151 -38.42 25.92 -20.57
N PRO A 152 -38.38 27.20 -21.00
CA PRO A 152 -37.38 27.65 -21.96
C PRO A 152 -35.97 27.49 -21.38
N GLU A 153 -35.04 27.02 -22.20
CA GLU A 153 -33.64 26.88 -21.79
C GLU A 153 -33.06 28.24 -21.35
N PRO A 154 -32.23 28.26 -20.30
CA PRO A 154 -31.56 29.48 -19.89
C PRO A 154 -30.67 30.00 -21.03
N PRO A 155 -30.51 31.34 -21.17
CA PRO A 155 -29.69 31.94 -22.22
C PRO A 155 -28.19 31.60 -22.10
N ILE A 156 -27.78 30.96 -21.00
CA ILE A 156 -26.42 30.51 -20.74
C ILE A 156 -26.40 29.00 -20.95
N ASP A 157 -25.70 28.56 -22.00
CA ASP A 157 -25.44 27.16 -22.26
C ASP A 157 -24.41 26.64 -21.23
N LEU A 158 -24.93 26.04 -20.15
CA LEU A 158 -24.13 25.42 -19.10
C LEU A 158 -23.63 24.01 -19.46
N LYS A 159 -23.94 23.50 -20.66
CA LYS A 159 -23.55 22.14 -21.08
C LYS A 159 -22.04 21.93 -21.01
N ASN A 160 -21.26 22.92 -21.45
CA ASN A 160 -19.80 22.88 -21.37
C ASN A 160 -19.27 22.91 -19.93
N ILE A 161 -19.97 23.54 -18.98
CA ILE A 161 -19.60 23.57 -17.56
C ILE A 161 -19.99 22.24 -16.89
N GLY A 162 -21.16 21.70 -17.25
CA GLY A 162 -21.65 20.40 -16.81
C GLY A 162 -20.82 19.23 -17.32
N GLU A 163 -20.18 19.34 -18.50
CA GLU A 163 -19.20 18.37 -19.01
C GLU A 163 -17.81 18.53 -18.37
N LEU A 164 -17.43 19.75 -17.98
CA LEU A 164 -16.14 20.03 -17.34
C LEU A 164 -16.06 19.48 -15.92
N TYR A 165 -17.17 19.45 -15.18
CA TYR A 165 -17.21 18.93 -13.80
C TYR A 165 -16.86 17.43 -13.69
N PRO A 166 -17.52 16.51 -14.42
CA PRO A 166 -17.16 15.09 -14.42
C PRO A 166 -15.78 14.85 -15.04
N LEU A 167 -15.34 15.67 -16.00
CA LEU A 167 -13.97 15.60 -16.51
C LEU A 167 -12.94 16.00 -15.44
N CYS A 168 -13.16 17.08 -14.71
CA CYS A 168 -12.32 17.51 -13.59
C CYS A 168 -12.34 16.52 -12.42
N PHE A 169 -13.49 15.90 -12.13
CA PHE A 169 -13.61 14.84 -11.14
C PHE A 169 -12.90 13.56 -11.58
N SER A 170 -13.03 13.18 -12.86
CA SER A 170 -12.32 12.04 -13.46
C SER A 170 -10.82 12.26 -13.50
N ILE A 171 -10.37 13.46 -13.86
CA ILE A 171 -8.96 13.88 -13.83
C ILE A 171 -8.46 13.94 -12.39
N GLY A 172 -9.22 14.52 -11.46
CA GLY A 172 -8.91 14.57 -10.04
C GLY A 172 -8.79 13.18 -9.42
N THR A 173 -9.68 12.27 -9.81
CA THR A 173 -9.66 10.85 -9.43
C THR A 173 -8.47 10.14 -10.09
N ALA A 174 -8.18 10.40 -11.36
CA ALA A 174 -7.01 9.85 -12.05
C ALA A 174 -5.70 10.34 -11.43
N ILE A 175 -5.60 11.61 -11.05
CA ILE A 175 -4.48 12.21 -10.31
C ILE A 175 -4.38 11.61 -8.90
N TYR A 176 -5.50 11.48 -8.20
CA TYR A 176 -5.58 10.85 -6.87
C TYR A 176 -5.11 9.38 -6.90
N LEU A 177 -5.52 8.63 -7.93
CA LEU A 177 -5.14 7.23 -8.12
C LEU A 177 -3.73 7.07 -8.67
N ALA A 178 -3.26 8.00 -9.50
CA ALA A 178 -1.86 8.10 -9.92
C ALA A 178 -0.95 8.44 -8.72
N GLY A 179 -1.43 9.19 -7.74
CA GLY A 179 -0.72 9.50 -6.49
C GLY A 179 -0.61 8.35 -5.49
N ARG A 180 -1.30 7.22 -5.69
CA ARG A 180 -1.22 6.02 -4.82
C ARG A 180 -0.50 4.85 -5.47
N SER A 181 -0.13 3.89 -4.61
CA SER A 181 0.63 2.64 -4.87
C SER A 181 0.36 2.00 -6.24
N TYR A 182 1.40 1.36 -6.80
CA TYR A 182 1.44 0.66 -8.08
C TYR A 182 0.24 -0.29 -8.34
N ALA A 183 -0.29 -0.93 -7.29
CA ALA A 183 -1.47 -1.81 -7.39
C ALA A 183 -2.75 -1.06 -7.83
N THR A 184 -2.91 0.18 -7.37
CA THR A 184 -4.04 1.07 -7.70
C THR A 184 -3.96 1.54 -9.16
N ARG A 185 -2.74 1.88 -9.64
CA ARG A 185 -2.49 2.26 -11.04
C ARG A 185 -2.79 1.11 -12.02
N LYS A 186 -2.44 -0.12 -11.66
CA LYS A 186 -2.69 -1.31 -12.50
C LYS A 186 -4.18 -1.68 -12.58
N CYS A 187 -4.94 -1.48 -11.49
CA CYS A 187 -6.39 -1.65 -11.50
C CYS A 187 -7.10 -0.52 -12.28
N PHE A 188 -6.65 0.72 -12.12
CA PHE A 188 -7.18 1.88 -12.86
C PHE A 188 -6.99 1.72 -14.38
N ASN A 189 -5.80 1.33 -14.84
CA ASN A 189 -5.57 1.06 -16.26
C ASN A 189 -6.48 -0.05 -16.81
N LYS A 190 -6.84 -1.04 -15.98
CA LYS A 190 -7.74 -2.12 -16.37
C LYS A 190 -9.21 -1.69 -16.40
N LEU A 191 -9.60 -0.76 -15.52
CA LEU A 191 -10.93 -0.14 -15.46
C LEU A 191 -11.13 0.86 -16.62
N MET A 192 -10.13 1.67 -16.95
CA MET A 192 -10.17 2.61 -18.07
C MET A 192 -10.26 1.90 -19.44
N ILE A 193 -9.71 0.68 -19.56
CA ILE A 193 -9.87 -0.16 -20.77
C ILE A 193 -11.31 -0.71 -20.90
N LEU A 194 -12.03 -0.85 -19.79
CA LEU A 194 -13.41 -1.36 -19.76
C LEU A 194 -14.46 -0.25 -19.95
N LEU A 195 -14.11 1.01 -19.68
CA LEU A 195 -15.03 2.15 -19.68
C LEU A 195 -14.89 3.06 -20.91
N THR A 196 -13.99 2.80 -21.85
CA THR A 196 -13.89 3.58 -23.09
C THR A 196 -15.01 3.20 -24.09
N PRO A 197 -15.91 4.14 -24.45
CA PRO A 197 -16.84 3.93 -25.55
C PRO A 197 -16.02 4.01 -26.84
N SER A 198 -15.99 2.93 -27.62
CA SER A 198 -15.39 2.94 -28.95
C SER A 198 -16.30 3.74 -29.88
N ALA A 199 -15.97 5.01 -30.10
CA ALA A 199 -16.53 5.81 -31.19
C ALA A 199 -16.09 5.18 -32.53
N GLY A 200 -17.07 4.78 -33.33
CA GLY A 200 -16.87 3.99 -34.53
C GLY A 200 -16.15 4.74 -35.65
N PHE A 201 -15.32 3.98 -36.37
CA PHE A 201 -15.13 4.09 -37.82
C PHE A 201 -14.73 2.70 -38.33
N LEU A 202 -15.65 2.01 -38.99
CA LEU A 202 -15.34 0.88 -39.88
C LEU A 202 -15.23 1.41 -41.31
N PRO A 203 -14.33 0.83 -42.11
CA PRO A 203 -14.76 0.36 -43.40
C PRO A 203 -14.52 -1.14 -43.58
N SER A 204 -15.51 -1.72 -44.25
CA SER A 204 -15.62 -3.07 -44.80
C SER A 204 -14.33 -3.60 -45.47
N CYS A 205 -13.99 -4.86 -45.18
CA CYS A 205 -13.71 -5.83 -46.24
C CYS A 205 -13.82 -7.29 -45.75
N SER A 206 -14.50 -8.08 -46.57
CA SER A 206 -14.78 -9.52 -46.50
C SER A 206 -13.52 -10.40 -46.57
N ASN A 207 -13.42 -11.45 -45.75
CA ASN A 207 -13.65 -12.85 -46.16
C ASN A 207 -13.24 -13.87 -45.07
N THR A 208 -14.15 -14.80 -44.82
CA THR A 208 -14.00 -16.24 -44.49
C THR A 208 -12.73 -16.72 -43.74
N HIS A 209 -12.89 -17.18 -42.50
CA HIS A 209 -12.56 -18.56 -42.06
C HIS A 209 -13.04 -18.83 -40.60
N ARG A 210 -13.51 -20.06 -40.35
CA ARG A 210 -13.95 -20.61 -39.04
C ARG A 210 -12.80 -20.74 -38.02
N PRO A 211 -13.09 -20.88 -36.70
CA PRO A 211 -12.13 -20.66 -35.62
C PRO A 211 -11.35 -21.93 -35.23
N PRO A 212 -10.22 -21.79 -34.50
CA PRO A 212 -9.82 -22.80 -33.53
C PRO A 212 -9.69 -22.24 -32.10
N GLU A 213 -10.36 -22.97 -31.21
CA GLU A 213 -9.98 -23.38 -29.85
C GLU A 213 -8.93 -22.61 -29.02
N SER A 214 -9.35 -22.41 -27.77
CA SER A 214 -8.61 -22.03 -26.56
C SER A 214 -7.09 -22.18 -26.60
N GLN A 215 -6.37 -21.06 -26.53
CA GLN A 215 -4.96 -21.05 -26.18
C GLN A 215 -4.72 -20.60 -24.74
N ARG A 216 -4.37 -21.59 -23.92
CA ARG A 216 -3.57 -21.44 -22.69
C ARG A 216 -2.30 -20.64 -23.00
N SER A 217 -1.98 -19.65 -22.16
CA SER A 217 -0.76 -18.88 -22.27
C SER A 217 0.47 -19.72 -21.96
N HIS A 218 1.34 -19.92 -22.96
CA HIS A 218 2.58 -20.68 -22.88
C HIS A 218 3.74 -19.93 -22.16
N PRO A 219 4.78 -20.64 -21.67
CA PRO A 219 5.86 -20.14 -20.79
C PRO A 219 6.80 -19.09 -21.41
N GLN A 220 6.74 -18.86 -22.72
CA GLN A 220 7.67 -17.97 -23.43
C GLN A 220 7.48 -16.49 -23.09
N LYS A 221 6.29 -16.07 -22.61
CA LYS A 221 6.03 -14.67 -22.21
C LYS A 221 6.76 -14.23 -20.93
N ILE A 222 7.14 -15.18 -20.05
CA ILE A 222 7.87 -14.86 -18.81
C ILE A 222 9.34 -14.58 -19.13
N PHE A 223 9.95 -15.41 -19.98
CA PHE A 223 11.33 -15.21 -20.45
C PHE A 223 11.51 -13.93 -21.28
N TYR A 224 10.56 -13.59 -22.16
CA TYR A 224 10.63 -12.36 -22.96
C TYR A 224 10.52 -11.08 -22.12
N LYS A 225 9.77 -11.14 -21.01
CA LYS A 225 9.65 -10.01 -20.07
C LYS A 225 10.92 -9.87 -19.21
N PHE A 226 11.57 -10.99 -18.90
CA PHE A 226 12.82 -11.05 -18.13
C PHE A 226 14.01 -10.49 -18.91
N ASP A 227 14.14 -10.83 -20.20
CA ASP A 227 15.21 -10.32 -21.07
C ASP A 227 15.06 -8.81 -21.35
N GLN A 228 13.82 -8.29 -21.32
CA GLN A 228 13.55 -6.84 -21.37
C GLN A 228 13.89 -6.10 -20.08
N ILE A 229 13.83 -6.77 -18.92
CA ILE A 229 14.19 -6.16 -17.61
C ILE A 229 15.72 -6.06 -17.50
N LEU A 230 16.45 -7.09 -17.92
CA LEU A 230 17.92 -7.10 -17.88
C LEU A 230 18.60 -6.15 -18.89
N ARG A 231 17.90 -5.72 -19.95
CA ARG A 231 18.45 -4.85 -21.02
C ARG A 231 17.99 -3.40 -20.97
N LYS A 232 17.15 -3.00 -20.00
CA LYS A 232 16.61 -1.64 -19.97
C LYS A 232 17.65 -0.66 -19.41
N LYS A 233 18.42 -0.02 -20.30
CA LYS A 233 19.17 1.20 -19.98
C LYS A 233 18.17 2.28 -19.51
N PRO A 234 18.45 3.06 -18.45
CA PRO A 234 17.51 4.06 -17.96
C PRO A 234 17.41 5.19 -18.99
N SER A 235 16.34 5.20 -19.79
CA SER A 235 15.95 6.35 -20.60
C SER A 235 15.04 7.25 -19.74
N GLY A 236 15.65 8.14 -18.97
CA GLY A 236 14.93 9.16 -18.22
C GLY A 236 14.58 10.35 -19.10
N SER A 237 13.29 10.70 -19.18
CA SER A 237 12.86 12.07 -19.43
C SER A 237 13.33 12.96 -18.28
N PRO A 238 13.61 14.26 -18.49
CA PRO A 238 14.14 15.13 -17.45
C PRO A 238 13.11 15.28 -16.31
N LEU A 239 13.42 14.72 -15.15
CA LEU A 239 12.69 14.99 -13.90
C LEU A 239 13.12 16.37 -13.37
N PRO A 240 12.22 17.10 -12.69
CA PRO A 240 12.50 18.45 -12.22
C PRO A 240 13.67 18.46 -11.23
N LEU A 241 14.55 19.46 -11.37
CA LEU A 241 15.62 19.79 -10.43
C LEU A 241 15.03 19.94 -9.01
N ASN A 242 15.22 18.95 -8.14
CA ASN A 242 15.51 19.11 -6.70
C ASN A 242 15.40 17.77 -5.95
N ALA A 243 16.47 16.98 -6.07
CA ALA A 243 17.04 16.02 -5.09
C ALA A 243 17.79 14.98 -5.92
N LEU A 244 19.12 15.05 -5.97
CA LEU A 244 19.92 13.93 -6.45
C LEU A 244 19.56 12.70 -5.61
N PRO A 245 19.43 11.50 -6.20
CA PRO A 245 19.19 10.30 -5.42
C PRO A 245 20.30 10.12 -4.38
N LYS A 246 19.93 9.63 -3.20
CA LYS A 246 20.89 9.43 -2.11
C LYS A 246 21.67 8.15 -2.35
N SER A 247 22.99 8.22 -2.16
CA SER A 247 23.88 7.07 -2.35
C SER A 247 23.70 6.04 -1.24
N CYS A 248 23.62 4.76 -1.64
CA CYS A 248 23.61 3.61 -0.75
C CYS A 248 24.67 2.58 -1.14
N GLU A 249 25.57 2.28 -0.23
CA GLU A 249 26.62 1.29 -0.42
C GLU A 249 26.07 -0.12 -0.15
N CYS A 250 26.05 -0.98 -1.17
CA CYS A 250 25.52 -2.34 -1.08
C CYS A 250 26.65 -3.38 -0.98
N PHE A 251 26.71 -4.07 0.15
CA PHE A 251 27.53 -5.26 0.35
C PHE A 251 26.69 -6.49 0.01
N ASP A 252 26.91 -6.99 -1.21
CA ASP A 252 26.26 -8.21 -1.67
C ASP A 252 27.05 -9.45 -1.24
N LEU A 253 26.46 -10.23 -0.34
CA LEU A 253 26.95 -11.51 0.17
C LEU A 253 25.83 -12.57 0.10
N HIS A 254 24.82 -12.39 -0.75
CA HIS A 254 23.61 -13.21 -0.71
C HIS A 254 23.85 -14.69 -1.01
N GLN A 255 24.99 -15.04 -1.63
CA GLN A 255 25.41 -16.42 -1.89
C GLN A 255 26.30 -17.02 -0.78
N ASN A 256 26.72 -16.21 0.20
CA ASN A 256 27.64 -16.62 1.25
C ASN A 256 26.92 -16.91 2.56
N LEU A 257 27.30 -18.02 3.20
CA LEU A 257 26.93 -18.28 4.59
C LEU A 257 27.95 -17.60 5.50
N ILE A 258 27.47 -16.65 6.30
CA ILE A 258 28.30 -15.83 7.18
C ILE A 258 28.01 -16.18 8.65
N PRO A 259 29.03 -16.40 9.49
CA PRO A 259 28.82 -16.53 10.93
C PRO A 259 28.12 -15.28 11.50
N TYR A 260 27.11 -15.48 12.36
CA TYR A 260 26.32 -14.37 12.88
C TYR A 260 27.15 -13.32 13.62
N GLY A 261 28.12 -13.76 14.43
CA GLY A 261 29.00 -12.87 15.19
C GLY A 261 29.83 -11.93 14.31
N ASP A 262 30.27 -12.38 13.14
CA ASP A 262 31.05 -11.57 12.19
C ASP A 262 30.19 -10.45 11.61
N ALA A 263 29.04 -10.80 11.05
CA ALA A 263 28.11 -9.82 10.48
C ALA A 263 27.55 -8.84 11.52
N TRP A 264 27.33 -9.31 12.76
CA TRP A 264 26.92 -8.44 13.86
C TRP A 264 28.02 -7.45 14.24
N SER A 265 29.28 -7.88 14.22
CA SER A 265 30.43 -7.00 14.44
C SER A 265 30.57 -5.96 13.33
N TRP A 266 30.42 -6.35 12.06
CA TRP A 266 30.43 -5.43 10.93
C TRP A 266 29.34 -4.37 11.02
N GLN A 267 28.11 -4.76 11.38
CA GLN A 267 27.02 -3.80 11.59
C GLN A 267 27.39 -2.75 12.64
N LYS A 268 27.94 -3.17 13.78
CA LYS A 268 28.33 -2.24 14.85
C LYS A 268 29.46 -1.30 14.42
N GLU A 269 30.43 -1.80 13.66
CA GLU A 269 31.53 -0.96 13.17
C GLU A 269 31.03 0.09 12.17
N ILE A 270 30.18 -0.31 11.21
CA ILE A 270 29.59 0.61 10.24
C ILE A 270 28.70 1.65 10.96
N VAL A 271 27.93 1.24 11.98
CA VAL A 271 27.17 2.20 12.80
C VAL A 271 28.10 3.19 13.49
N ARG A 272 29.23 2.73 14.06
CA ARG A 272 30.21 3.61 14.71
C ARG A 272 30.82 4.59 13.71
N GLU A 273 31.23 4.12 12.55
CA GLU A 273 31.75 4.94 11.45
C GLU A 273 30.74 6.03 11.06
N LYS A 274 29.48 5.65 10.79
CA LYS A 274 28.41 6.58 10.41
C LYS A 274 28.10 7.60 11.50
N VAL A 275 28.10 7.19 12.76
CA VAL A 275 27.97 8.11 13.89
C VAL A 275 29.13 9.11 13.91
N GLY A 276 30.35 8.67 13.67
CA GLY A 276 31.52 9.54 13.53
C GLY A 276 31.38 10.56 12.40
N LEU A 277 30.88 10.13 11.23
CA LEU A 277 30.58 11.02 10.10
C LEU A 277 29.53 12.08 10.47
N ILE A 278 28.46 11.68 11.16
CA ILE A 278 27.43 12.60 11.65
C ILE A 278 28.00 13.60 12.65
N ASP A 279 28.77 13.14 13.63
CA ASP A 279 29.36 14.00 14.66
C ASP A 279 30.38 14.98 14.05
N ALA A 280 31.05 14.59 12.95
CA ALA A 280 31.92 15.45 12.15
C ALA A 280 31.18 16.32 11.11
N ASN A 281 29.85 16.25 11.05
CA ASN A 281 29.00 16.94 10.07
C ASN A 281 29.41 16.68 8.61
N GLN A 282 29.82 15.45 8.32
CA GLN A 282 30.19 14.97 7.00
C GLN A 282 29.02 14.23 6.32
N ASP A 283 29.12 14.06 5.00
CA ASP A 283 28.16 13.25 4.28
C ASP A 283 28.18 11.80 4.81
N CYS A 284 26.99 11.25 5.01
CA CYS A 284 26.79 9.96 5.66
C CYS A 284 25.86 9.14 4.77
N PRO A 285 26.41 8.46 3.73
CA PRO A 285 25.62 7.65 2.82
C PRO A 285 25.01 6.47 3.57
N ASP A 286 23.94 5.89 3.02
CA ASP A 286 23.35 4.69 3.61
C ASP A 286 24.18 3.45 3.27
N THR A 287 24.05 2.39 4.06
CA THR A 287 24.68 1.10 3.78
C THR A 287 23.67 -0.02 3.84
N LEU A 288 23.79 -1.00 2.95
CA LEU A 288 22.97 -2.20 2.91
C LEU A 288 23.89 -3.42 2.90
N ILE A 289 23.64 -4.37 3.80
CA ILE A 289 24.28 -5.69 3.75
C ILE A 289 23.20 -6.72 3.46
N VAL A 290 23.41 -7.60 2.48
CA VAL A 290 22.50 -8.73 2.21
C VAL A 290 23.29 -10.02 2.19
N LEU A 291 22.87 -10.99 3.00
CA LEU A 291 23.62 -12.23 3.25
C LEU A 291 22.71 -13.39 3.63
N GLN A 292 23.33 -14.55 3.85
CA GLN A 292 22.73 -15.67 4.55
C GLN A 292 23.58 -16.01 5.79
N HIS A 293 22.97 -16.63 6.80
CA HIS A 293 23.67 -17.06 8.01
C HIS A 293 23.83 -18.59 8.07
N HIS A 294 24.93 -19.02 8.70
CA HIS A 294 24.95 -20.36 9.29
C HIS A 294 23.79 -20.50 10.31
N PRO A 295 23.27 -21.72 10.55
CA PRO A 295 22.20 -21.94 11.53
C PRO A 295 22.51 -21.29 12.88
N VAL A 296 21.60 -20.43 13.34
CA VAL A 296 21.78 -19.63 14.56
C VAL A 296 20.43 -19.24 15.14
N TYR A 297 20.35 -19.21 16.46
CA TYR A 297 19.25 -18.55 17.17
C TYR A 297 19.70 -17.18 17.67
N THR A 298 18.81 -16.20 17.54
CA THR A 298 19.04 -14.88 18.13
C THR A 298 17.87 -14.53 19.03
N MET A 299 18.17 -13.86 20.14
CA MET A 299 17.19 -13.35 21.07
C MET A 299 17.37 -11.83 21.21
N GLY A 300 16.28 -11.07 21.07
CA GLY A 300 16.31 -9.62 21.22
C GLY A 300 16.34 -9.18 22.68
N THR A 301 16.39 -7.87 22.90
CA THR A 301 16.66 -7.24 24.21
C THR A 301 15.70 -7.69 25.31
N ASN A 302 14.40 -7.81 25.01
CA ASN A 302 13.36 -8.15 25.99
C ASN A 302 12.98 -9.64 25.96
N SER A 303 13.74 -10.47 25.25
CA SER A 303 13.42 -11.88 25.06
C SER A 303 13.75 -12.70 26.29
N THR A 304 12.80 -13.52 26.72
CA THR A 304 13.01 -14.51 27.77
C THR A 304 13.51 -15.83 27.20
N GLU A 305 14.16 -16.63 28.05
CA GLU A 305 14.65 -17.96 27.71
C GLU A 305 13.51 -18.99 27.56
N GLU A 306 12.33 -18.70 28.10
CA GLU A 306 11.12 -19.53 28.04
C GLU A 306 10.58 -19.74 26.61
N TYR A 307 11.06 -18.95 25.64
CA TYR A 307 10.71 -19.11 24.24
C TYR A 307 11.55 -20.16 23.53
N PHE A 308 12.49 -20.82 24.22
CA PHE A 308 13.19 -22.00 23.73
C PHE A 308 12.50 -23.27 24.25
N ASN A 309 12.24 -24.22 23.34
CA ASN A 309 11.66 -25.52 23.68
C ASN A 309 12.75 -26.60 23.92
N PHE A 310 13.96 -26.18 24.29
CA PHE A 310 15.12 -27.03 24.54
C PHE A 310 16.02 -26.41 25.62
N ASP A 311 16.94 -27.20 26.18
CA ASP A 311 17.93 -26.72 27.16
C ASP A 311 19.00 -25.86 26.47
N LEU A 312 19.17 -24.62 26.90
CA LEU A 312 20.14 -23.68 26.36
C LEU A 312 21.59 -24.18 26.46
N LYS A 313 21.89 -25.03 27.45
CA LYS A 313 23.23 -25.62 27.61
C LYS A 313 23.54 -26.68 26.54
N ASP A 314 22.52 -27.26 25.95
CA ASP A 314 22.59 -28.26 24.89
C ASP A 314 21.88 -27.77 23.63
N SER A 315 22.11 -26.49 23.30
CA SER A 315 21.47 -25.86 22.14
C SER A 315 21.98 -26.49 20.84
N PRO A 316 21.08 -26.84 19.89
CA PRO A 316 21.48 -27.43 18.61
C PRO A 316 22.24 -26.44 17.71
N PHE A 317 22.07 -25.13 17.95
CA PHE A 317 22.76 -24.06 17.23
C PHE A 317 23.26 -22.97 18.18
N PRO A 318 24.27 -22.16 17.80
CA PRO A 318 24.71 -21.02 18.60
C PRO A 318 23.55 -20.06 18.91
N ILE A 319 23.54 -19.51 20.13
CA ILE A 319 22.55 -18.54 20.58
C ILE A 319 23.24 -17.20 20.83
N TYR A 320 22.71 -16.13 20.24
CA TYR A 320 23.18 -14.76 20.48
C TYR A 320 22.08 -13.90 21.08
N ARG A 321 22.37 -13.25 22.22
CA ARG A 321 21.57 -12.14 22.71
C ARG A 321 22.01 -10.84 22.04
N THR A 322 21.04 -10.08 21.54
CA THR A 322 21.23 -8.98 20.60
C THR A 322 20.34 -7.81 20.96
N GLU A 323 20.67 -6.62 20.45
CA GLU A 323 20.00 -5.36 20.78
C GLU A 323 18.74 -5.08 19.95
N ARG A 324 18.43 -5.95 18.97
CA ARG A 324 17.23 -5.81 18.14
C ARG A 324 15.96 -5.95 18.97
N GLY A 325 14.91 -5.26 18.51
CA GLY A 325 13.56 -5.53 18.98
C GLY A 325 13.08 -6.95 18.66
N GLY A 326 12.04 -7.36 19.37
CA GLY A 326 11.39 -8.67 19.22
C GLY A 326 12.03 -9.79 20.05
N GLU A 327 11.38 -10.95 20.05
CA GLU A 327 11.75 -12.11 20.86
C GLU A 327 12.81 -12.99 20.15
N VAL A 328 12.75 -14.31 20.36
CA VAL A 328 13.58 -15.32 19.68
C VAL A 328 13.23 -15.45 18.19
N THR A 329 14.25 -15.63 17.35
CA THR A 329 14.12 -16.05 15.95
C THR A 329 15.28 -16.96 15.53
N TYR A 330 15.09 -17.64 14.41
CA TYR A 330 16.11 -18.46 13.74
C TYR A 330 16.58 -17.78 12.45
N HIS A 331 17.88 -17.93 12.16
CA HIS A 331 18.46 -17.66 10.85
C HIS A 331 19.25 -18.89 10.37
N GLY A 332 19.26 -19.13 9.06
CA GLY A 332 19.95 -20.26 8.48
C GLY A 332 19.99 -20.21 6.94
N PRO A 333 20.60 -21.22 6.31
CA PRO A 333 20.67 -21.32 4.86
C PRO A 333 19.28 -21.27 4.21
N GLY A 334 19.18 -20.59 3.06
CA GLY A 334 17.92 -20.37 2.36
C GLY A 334 17.09 -19.19 2.87
N GLN A 335 17.54 -18.51 3.94
CA GLN A 335 16.93 -17.27 4.42
C GLN A 335 17.77 -16.07 3.98
N LEU A 336 17.18 -15.15 3.23
CA LEU A 336 17.84 -13.89 2.89
C LEU A 336 17.68 -12.91 4.04
N VAL A 337 18.81 -12.50 4.62
CA VAL A 337 18.87 -11.51 5.69
C VAL A 337 19.43 -10.22 5.11
N MET A 338 18.71 -9.13 5.34
CA MET A 338 19.05 -7.79 4.90
C MET A 338 19.21 -6.90 6.13
N TYR A 339 20.36 -6.26 6.24
CA TYR A 339 20.71 -5.29 7.28
C TYR A 339 20.87 -3.89 6.68
N PRO A 340 19.80 -3.09 6.61
CA PRO A 340 19.88 -1.71 6.18
C PRO A 340 20.40 -0.84 7.33
N ILE A 341 21.59 -0.29 7.16
CA ILE A 341 22.23 0.65 8.07
C ILE A 341 22.03 2.05 7.50
N VAL A 342 20.85 2.60 7.80
CA VAL A 342 20.30 3.80 7.18
C VAL A 342 20.36 4.97 8.15
N ASN A 343 20.76 6.14 7.67
CA ASN A 343 20.67 7.39 8.39
C ASN A 343 19.27 7.99 8.26
N LEU A 344 18.41 7.77 9.25
CA LEU A 344 17.02 8.23 9.23
C LEU A 344 16.88 9.76 9.20
N ARG A 345 17.93 10.53 9.52
CA ARG A 345 17.92 12.00 9.37
C ARG A 345 17.84 12.41 7.90
N ASN A 346 18.41 11.59 7.02
CA ASN A 346 18.33 11.78 5.57
C ASN A 346 16.97 11.34 5.02
N HIS A 347 16.14 10.65 5.81
CA HIS A 347 14.84 10.13 5.39
C HIS A 347 13.73 10.74 6.24
N LYS A 348 13.22 9.95 7.17
CA LYS A 348 12.23 10.34 8.15
C LYS A 348 12.66 9.78 9.50
N MET A 349 12.79 10.65 10.50
CA MET A 349 13.11 10.28 11.89
C MET A 349 11.89 9.67 12.60
N ASP A 350 11.42 8.54 12.08
CA ASP A 350 10.24 7.82 12.54
C ASP A 350 10.45 6.31 12.40
N LEU A 351 10.60 5.64 13.54
CA LEU A 351 10.86 4.20 13.60
C LEU A 351 9.67 3.36 13.12
N HIS A 352 8.45 3.84 13.33
CA HIS A 352 7.26 3.14 12.85
C HIS A 352 7.19 3.22 11.34
N TRP A 353 7.45 4.40 10.77
CA TRP A 353 7.56 4.54 9.31
C TRP A 353 8.65 3.62 8.75
N TYR A 354 9.84 3.62 9.34
CA TYR A 354 10.96 2.80 8.86
C TYR A 354 10.62 1.30 8.88
N LEU A 355 10.06 0.81 9.99
CA LEU A 355 9.60 -0.58 10.10
C LEU A 355 8.53 -0.91 9.04
N ARG A 356 7.54 -0.02 8.86
CA ARG A 356 6.49 -0.20 7.83
C ARG A 356 7.07 -0.15 6.42
N ALA A 357 8.12 0.64 6.18
CA ALA A 357 8.82 0.70 4.89
C ALA A 357 9.54 -0.64 4.60
N LEU A 358 10.21 -1.23 5.59
CA LEU A 358 10.81 -2.57 5.44
C LEU A 358 9.75 -3.65 5.15
N GLU A 359 8.61 -3.62 5.84
CA GLU A 359 7.49 -4.50 5.51
C GLU A 359 6.99 -4.28 4.08
N GLU A 360 6.96 -3.02 3.62
CA GLU A 360 6.50 -2.69 2.26
C GLU A 360 7.45 -3.25 1.20
N VAL A 361 8.77 -3.17 1.41
CA VAL A 361 9.77 -3.77 0.51
C VAL A 361 9.45 -5.25 0.30
N VAL A 362 9.26 -6.01 1.39
CA VAL A 362 8.98 -7.44 1.29
C VAL A 362 7.61 -7.72 0.64
N ILE A 363 6.57 -6.96 0.99
CA ILE A 363 5.24 -7.12 0.38
C ILE A 363 5.30 -6.86 -1.13
N ARG A 364 6.03 -5.83 -1.55
CA ARG A 364 6.22 -5.50 -2.96
C ARG A 364 6.95 -6.61 -3.69
N VAL A 365 8.07 -7.12 -3.16
CA VAL A 365 8.80 -8.28 -3.72
C VAL A 365 7.87 -9.49 -3.91
N LEU A 366 7.15 -9.88 -2.87
CA LEU A 366 6.27 -11.04 -2.89
C LEU A 366 5.14 -10.89 -3.93
N SER A 367 4.59 -9.69 -4.06
CA SER A 367 3.53 -9.37 -5.02
C SER A 367 4.04 -9.26 -6.46
N SER A 368 5.11 -8.50 -6.70
CA SER A 368 5.61 -8.16 -8.03
C SER A 368 6.31 -9.34 -8.72
N THR A 369 7.06 -10.13 -7.93
CA THR A 369 7.91 -11.20 -8.45
C THR A 369 7.23 -12.57 -8.39
N PHE A 370 6.53 -12.85 -7.28
CA PHE A 370 5.99 -14.18 -7.00
C PHE A 370 4.46 -14.26 -7.07
N SER A 371 3.77 -13.12 -7.27
CA SER A 371 2.30 -13.05 -7.21
C SER A 371 1.71 -13.58 -5.88
N ILE A 372 2.51 -13.55 -4.81
CA ILE A 372 2.10 -13.96 -3.47
C ILE A 372 1.39 -12.77 -2.81
N ASN A 373 0.15 -12.99 -2.38
CA ASN A 373 -0.64 -11.98 -1.67
C ASN A 373 -0.19 -11.86 -0.20
N ALA A 374 0.84 -11.04 0.02
CA ALA A 374 1.39 -10.77 1.33
C ALA A 374 0.74 -9.53 2.00
N HIS A 375 0.69 -9.54 3.33
CA HIS A 375 0.06 -8.47 4.11
C HIS A 375 0.70 -8.32 5.50
N ARG A 376 0.33 -7.24 6.17
CA ARG A 376 0.66 -6.96 7.58
C ARG A 376 -0.49 -7.45 8.45
N ILE A 377 -0.18 -7.91 9.65
CA ILE A 377 -1.18 -8.19 10.68
C ILE A 377 -1.01 -7.14 11.78
N ASP A 378 -2.10 -6.48 12.18
CA ASP A 378 -2.04 -5.46 13.22
C ASP A 378 -1.55 -6.06 14.55
N GLY A 379 -0.66 -5.34 15.23
CA GLY A 379 0.03 -5.81 16.42
C GLY A 379 1.11 -6.88 16.20
N LEU A 380 1.27 -7.45 15.00
CA LEU A 380 2.27 -8.50 14.71
C LEU A 380 3.28 -8.04 13.64
N THR A 381 4.45 -7.62 14.08
CA THR A 381 5.56 -7.17 13.21
C THR A 381 5.99 -8.25 12.22
N GLY A 382 6.20 -7.86 10.96
CA GLY A 382 6.68 -8.71 9.89
C GLY A 382 5.65 -8.87 8.77
N VAL A 383 5.97 -9.74 7.81
CA VAL A 383 5.15 -9.93 6.60
C VAL A 383 4.61 -11.35 6.53
N TRP A 384 3.33 -11.44 6.18
CA TRP A 384 2.52 -12.65 6.30
C TRP A 384 1.83 -12.98 4.99
N ALA A 385 1.69 -14.27 4.68
CA ALA A 385 0.82 -14.77 3.62
C ALA A 385 -0.12 -15.83 4.21
N GLY A 386 -1.44 -15.58 4.11
CA GLY A 386 -2.42 -16.35 4.86
C GLY A 386 -2.12 -16.34 6.37
N ASN A 387 -1.85 -17.51 6.94
CA ASN A 387 -1.50 -17.68 8.36
C ASN A 387 0.02 -17.90 8.61
N GLN A 388 0.84 -17.73 7.58
CA GLN A 388 2.27 -18.05 7.60
C GLN A 388 3.11 -16.77 7.61
N LYS A 389 4.06 -16.66 8.55
CA LYS A 389 5.03 -15.57 8.58
C LYS A 389 6.16 -15.86 7.59
N LEU A 390 6.35 -14.98 6.61
CA LEU A 390 7.39 -15.11 5.60
C LEU A 390 8.62 -14.27 5.92
N ALA A 391 8.43 -13.11 6.54
CA ALA A 391 9.55 -12.27 6.96
C ALA A 391 9.44 -11.83 8.41
N ALA A 392 10.53 -12.00 9.14
CA ALA A 392 10.75 -11.38 10.44
C ALA A 392 11.43 -10.02 10.24
N ILE A 393 11.04 -9.04 11.03
CA ILE A 393 11.65 -7.70 11.04
C ILE A 393 11.96 -7.35 12.48
N GLY A 394 13.22 -7.03 12.75
CA GLY A 394 13.73 -6.65 14.04
C GLY A 394 14.85 -5.65 13.84
N ILE A 395 14.66 -4.45 14.37
CA ILE A 395 15.57 -3.32 14.16
C ILE A 395 16.07 -2.79 15.50
N ARG A 396 17.20 -2.11 15.47
CA ARG A 396 17.67 -1.20 16.52
C ARG A 396 18.14 0.09 15.86
N VAL A 397 18.14 1.18 16.62
CA VAL A 397 18.60 2.49 16.17
C VAL A 397 19.53 3.09 17.20
N SER A 398 20.63 3.69 16.76
CA SER A 398 21.55 4.49 17.57
C SER A 398 21.81 5.82 16.88
N LYS A 399 21.59 6.95 17.57
CA LYS A 399 21.71 8.32 17.01
C LYS A 399 21.02 8.56 15.64
N TRP A 400 19.91 7.85 15.39
CA TRP A 400 19.18 7.82 14.09
C TRP A 400 19.84 7.02 12.96
N ILE A 401 20.88 6.24 13.25
CA ILE A 401 21.41 5.20 12.38
C ILE A 401 20.76 3.85 12.73
N THR A 402 20.13 3.19 11.77
CA THR A 402 19.51 1.87 11.96
C THR A 402 20.54 0.75 11.87
N PHE A 403 20.26 -0.40 12.48
CA PHE A 403 20.94 -1.67 12.23
C PHE A 403 20.04 -2.84 12.63
N HIS A 404 20.51 -4.07 12.38
CA HIS A 404 19.65 -5.22 12.13
C HIS A 404 18.75 -4.95 10.92
N GLY A 405 17.55 -5.53 10.84
CA GLY A 405 16.73 -5.36 9.64
C GLY A 405 15.67 -6.43 9.48
N LEU A 406 15.69 -7.10 8.33
CA LEU A 406 14.68 -8.08 7.95
C LEU A 406 15.32 -9.41 7.56
N ALA A 407 14.57 -10.49 7.77
CA ALA A 407 14.94 -11.84 7.38
C ALA A 407 13.75 -12.47 6.65
N LEU A 408 13.92 -12.74 5.35
CA LEU A 408 12.91 -13.30 4.46
C LEU A 408 13.21 -14.79 4.21
N ASN A 409 12.25 -15.64 4.54
CA ASN A 409 12.35 -17.08 4.31
C ASN A 409 12.09 -17.40 2.83
N VAL A 410 13.13 -17.79 2.10
CA VAL A 410 13.02 -18.08 0.66
C VAL A 410 12.91 -19.58 0.44
N THR A 411 13.98 -20.31 0.74
CA THR A 411 14.09 -21.77 0.69
C THR A 411 14.45 -22.37 2.06
N THR A 412 14.40 -21.55 3.10
CA THR A 412 14.79 -21.87 4.48
C THR A 412 14.16 -23.15 4.98
N ASP A 413 14.97 -24.02 5.60
CA ASP A 413 14.44 -25.10 6.44
C ASP A 413 13.71 -24.51 7.65
N LEU A 414 12.43 -24.85 7.76
CA LEU A 414 11.57 -24.33 8.82
C LEU A 414 11.61 -25.19 10.09
N THR A 415 12.24 -26.37 10.05
CA THR A 415 12.31 -27.30 11.18
C THR A 415 12.84 -26.65 12.47
N PRO A 416 13.91 -25.82 12.44
CA PRO A 416 14.42 -25.13 13.62
C PRO A 416 13.44 -24.15 14.28
N PHE A 417 12.43 -23.66 13.54
CA PHE A 417 11.39 -22.80 14.12
C PHE A 417 10.45 -23.57 15.07
N ASN A 418 10.36 -24.90 14.95
CA ASN A 418 9.54 -25.73 15.86
C ASN A 418 10.15 -25.85 17.27
N TRP A 419 11.45 -25.60 17.40
CA TRP A 419 12.18 -25.68 18.66
C TRP A 419 12.17 -24.35 19.43
N ILE A 420 11.49 -23.33 18.89
CA ILE A 420 11.33 -22.03 19.53
C ILE A 420 9.87 -21.58 19.47
N VAL A 421 9.53 -20.55 20.24
CA VAL A 421 8.28 -19.80 20.09
C VAL A 421 8.62 -18.49 19.38
N PRO A 422 8.57 -18.46 18.03
CA PRO A 422 9.06 -17.32 17.27
C PRO A 422 8.23 -16.06 17.56
N CYS A 423 8.93 -14.97 17.88
CA CYS A 423 8.29 -13.68 18.22
C CYS A 423 7.28 -13.76 19.38
N GLY A 424 7.32 -14.79 20.24
CA GLY A 424 6.35 -15.00 21.33
C GLY A 424 4.96 -15.44 20.89
N ILE A 425 4.76 -15.78 19.61
CA ILE A 425 3.44 -16.09 19.04
C ILE A 425 3.28 -17.60 18.90
N ARG A 426 2.50 -18.23 19.78
CA ARG A 426 2.31 -19.71 19.78
C ARG A 426 1.35 -20.22 18.69
N ASN A 427 0.42 -19.39 18.20
CA ASN A 427 -0.70 -19.83 17.35
C ASN A 427 -0.54 -19.46 15.86
N ARG A 428 0.68 -19.24 15.37
CA ARG A 428 0.94 -18.84 13.98
C ARG A 428 2.07 -19.64 13.39
N LYS A 429 1.96 -19.97 12.10
CA LYS A 429 2.97 -20.75 11.39
C LYS A 429 4.04 -19.82 10.82
N VAL A 430 5.25 -20.34 10.66
CA VAL A 430 6.28 -19.75 9.81
C VAL A 430 6.19 -20.44 8.45
N GLY A 431 6.44 -19.71 7.37
CA GLY A 431 6.46 -20.25 6.01
C GLY A 431 7.67 -19.75 5.23
N ASN A 432 7.85 -20.26 4.02
CA ASN A 432 8.86 -19.80 3.07
C ASN A 432 8.25 -19.63 1.66
N ILE A 433 8.94 -18.90 0.78
CA ILE A 433 8.47 -18.66 -0.60
C ILE A 433 8.37 -19.96 -1.39
N LYS A 434 9.34 -20.87 -1.25
CA LYS A 434 9.42 -22.14 -1.97
C LYS A 434 8.17 -23.01 -1.77
N GLU A 435 7.72 -23.16 -0.53
CA GLU A 435 6.54 -23.95 -0.17
C GLU A 435 5.26 -23.30 -0.68
N LEU A 436 5.10 -21.99 -0.53
CA LEU A 436 3.93 -21.28 -1.06
C LEU A 436 3.83 -21.36 -2.59
N LEU A 437 4.95 -21.29 -3.30
CA LEU A 437 4.96 -21.46 -4.75
C LEU A 437 4.59 -22.88 -5.19
N ARG A 438 4.91 -23.90 -4.38
CA ARG A 438 4.47 -25.28 -4.61
C ARG A 438 2.98 -25.48 -4.39
N GLU A 439 2.38 -24.73 -3.46
CA GLU A 439 0.94 -24.81 -3.16
C GLU A 439 0.06 -24.12 -4.21
N VAL A 440 0.56 -23.09 -4.89
CA VAL A 440 -0.23 -22.23 -5.79
C VAL A 440 -0.32 -22.72 -7.24
N ASP A 441 0.69 -23.41 -7.81
CA ASP A 441 0.56 -24.01 -9.16
C ASP A 441 1.64 -25.03 -9.60
N LEU A 442 1.24 -25.90 -10.54
CA LEU A 442 1.94 -27.00 -11.26
C LEU A 442 3.35 -26.65 -11.81
N HIS A 443 4.33 -27.55 -11.66
CA HIS A 443 5.62 -27.56 -12.40
C HIS A 443 6.27 -26.17 -12.62
N THR A 444 6.31 -25.30 -11.61
CA THR A 444 7.16 -24.11 -11.69
C THR A 444 8.61 -24.57 -11.69
N GLY A 445 9.25 -24.50 -12.87
CA GLY A 445 10.55 -25.08 -13.20
C GLY A 445 11.75 -24.45 -12.48
N PHE A 446 11.63 -24.07 -11.21
CA PHE A 446 12.77 -23.77 -10.36
C PHE A 446 13.51 -25.08 -10.08
N GLN A 447 14.46 -25.41 -10.93
CA GLN A 447 15.25 -26.64 -10.80
C GLN A 447 16.24 -26.56 -9.62
N LYS A 448 16.55 -25.35 -9.11
CA LYS A 448 17.52 -25.15 -8.03
C LYS A 448 17.13 -24.02 -7.08
N ASP A 449 17.33 -24.25 -5.79
CA ASP A 449 17.11 -23.28 -4.70
C ASP A 449 17.94 -22.00 -4.88
N SER A 450 19.15 -22.12 -5.45
CA SER A 450 20.02 -20.97 -5.73
C SER A 450 19.36 -19.95 -6.67
N GLN A 451 18.62 -20.40 -7.68
CA GLN A 451 17.93 -19.50 -8.61
C GLN A 451 16.82 -18.72 -7.92
N LEU A 452 16.08 -19.37 -7.01
CA LEU A 452 15.03 -18.68 -6.26
C LEU A 452 15.63 -17.65 -5.29
N ILE A 453 16.78 -17.95 -4.71
CA ILE A 453 17.57 -17.02 -3.89
C ILE A 453 18.03 -15.82 -4.74
N ASP A 454 18.63 -16.03 -5.92
CA ASP A 454 19.09 -14.98 -6.83
C ASP A 454 17.95 -14.03 -7.24
N ILE A 455 16.81 -14.59 -7.64
CA ILE A 455 15.63 -13.83 -8.06
C ILE A 455 15.08 -13.00 -6.88
N THR A 456 14.99 -13.62 -5.70
CA THR A 456 14.51 -12.92 -4.51
C THR A 456 15.45 -11.80 -4.09
N PHE A 457 16.76 -12.03 -4.16
CA PHE A 457 17.79 -11.03 -3.91
C PHE A 457 17.67 -9.84 -4.85
N GLY A 458 17.62 -10.07 -6.17
CA GLY A 458 17.48 -9.00 -7.17
C GLY A 458 16.22 -8.16 -6.95
N ALA A 459 15.09 -8.81 -6.65
CA ALA A 459 13.84 -8.13 -6.34
C ALA A 459 13.94 -7.32 -5.03
N LEU A 460 14.58 -7.86 -3.99
CA LEU A 460 14.80 -7.16 -2.72
C LEU A 460 15.61 -5.88 -2.90
N ILE A 461 16.71 -5.93 -3.65
CA ILE A 461 17.53 -4.74 -3.94
C ILE A 461 16.73 -3.69 -4.70
N GLN A 462 16.01 -4.11 -5.74
CA GLN A 462 15.20 -3.19 -6.54
C GLN A 462 14.12 -2.52 -5.70
N GLU A 463 13.29 -3.29 -5.00
CA GLU A 463 12.17 -2.75 -4.24
C GLU A 463 12.66 -1.93 -3.03
N PHE A 464 13.81 -2.28 -2.43
CA PHE A 464 14.46 -1.46 -1.39
C PHE A 464 14.90 -0.10 -1.94
N SER A 465 15.62 -0.08 -3.06
CA SER A 465 16.03 1.15 -3.76
C SER A 465 14.82 2.03 -4.09
N GLU A 466 13.73 1.44 -4.59
CA GLU A 466 12.52 2.19 -4.94
C GLU A 466 11.76 2.72 -3.71
N VAL A 467 11.65 1.95 -2.62
CA VAL A 467 10.94 2.37 -1.40
C VAL A 467 11.70 3.49 -0.68
N PHE A 468 13.03 3.42 -0.65
CA PHE A 468 13.88 4.39 0.04
C PHE A 468 14.43 5.50 -0.88
N GLN A 469 14.16 5.43 -2.19
CA GLN A 469 14.65 6.38 -3.21
C GLN A 469 16.18 6.51 -3.20
N LEU A 470 16.86 5.37 -3.26
CA LEU A 470 18.31 5.25 -3.15
C LEU A 470 18.94 4.81 -4.48
N ASP A 471 20.09 5.40 -4.81
CA ASP A 471 20.98 4.87 -5.85
C ASP A 471 21.95 3.87 -5.21
N MET A 472 21.90 2.62 -5.69
CA MET A 472 22.69 1.52 -5.12
C MET A 472 24.07 1.41 -5.78
N TYR A 473 25.12 1.41 -4.97
CA TYR A 473 26.50 1.22 -5.39
C TYR A 473 27.05 -0.06 -4.77
N HIS A 474 27.32 -1.08 -5.59
CA HIS A 474 27.85 -2.35 -5.11
C HIS A 474 29.31 -2.21 -4.67
N LYS A 475 29.61 -2.66 -3.44
CA LYS A 475 30.98 -2.76 -2.89
C LYS A 475 31.38 -4.22 -2.70
N THR A 476 32.67 -4.51 -2.88
CA THR A 476 33.25 -5.85 -2.74
C THR A 476 33.73 -6.14 -1.31
N ILE A 477 33.72 -7.42 -0.94
CA ILE A 477 34.12 -7.99 0.37
C ILE A 477 35.46 -7.49 0.94
N PRO A 478 36.54 -7.21 0.17
CA PRO A 478 37.80 -6.70 0.73
C PRO A 478 37.65 -5.42 1.56
N SER A 479 36.60 -4.63 1.30
CA SER A 479 36.29 -3.44 2.12
C SER A 479 35.71 -3.77 3.51
N LEU A 480 35.15 -4.97 3.72
CA LEU A 480 34.74 -5.50 5.03
C LEU A 480 35.90 -6.19 5.77
N GLU A 481 36.86 -6.78 5.05
CA GLU A 481 38.06 -7.37 5.68
C GLU A 481 39.00 -6.31 6.26
N PHE A 482 39.02 -5.10 5.69
CA PHE A 482 39.65 -3.94 6.32
C PHE A 482 39.09 -3.66 7.73
N LEU A 483 37.78 -3.86 7.95
CA LEU A 483 37.17 -3.71 9.28
C LEU A 483 37.65 -4.77 10.29
N LYS A 484 38.22 -5.89 9.83
CA LYS A 484 38.82 -6.92 10.72
C LYS A 484 40.21 -6.53 11.23
N GLN A 485 40.88 -5.55 10.60
CA GLN A 485 42.24 -5.15 10.96
C GLN A 485 42.30 -4.07 12.05
N ILE A 486 41.16 -3.52 12.46
CA ILE A 486 41.09 -2.59 13.60
C ILE A 486 41.17 -3.44 14.88
N PRO A 487 42.17 -3.23 15.76
CA PRO A 487 42.40 -4.13 16.89
C PRO A 487 41.20 -4.17 17.83
N ASN A 488 40.66 -5.38 18.01
CA ASN A 488 39.70 -5.72 19.05
C ASN A 488 40.35 -5.51 20.43
N ASN A 489 40.04 -4.41 21.10
CA ASN A 489 40.16 -4.38 22.55
C ASN A 489 39.01 -5.20 23.13
N SER A 490 39.36 -6.27 23.85
CA SER A 490 38.47 -7.24 24.49
C SER A 490 37.39 -6.58 25.38
N PRO A 491 36.22 -7.23 25.56
CA PRO A 491 35.10 -6.67 26.29
C PRO A 491 35.33 -6.75 27.80
N GLY A 492 35.92 -5.72 28.38
CA GLY A 492 35.69 -5.40 29.78
C GLY A 492 34.29 -4.79 29.90
N GLU A 493 33.57 -5.12 30.98
CA GLU A 493 32.28 -4.53 31.36
C GLU A 493 32.30 -3.00 31.21
N ILE A 494 31.88 -2.51 30.06
CA ILE A 494 31.49 -1.12 29.88
C ILE A 494 29.98 -1.17 29.82
N SER A 495 29.34 -0.55 30.81
CA SER A 495 27.92 -0.27 30.76
C SER A 495 27.61 0.50 29.47
N TYR A 496 27.08 -0.21 28.48
CA TYR A 496 26.68 0.36 27.21
C TYR A 496 25.43 1.21 27.40
N ASN A 497 25.60 2.46 27.81
CA ASN A 497 24.59 3.50 27.62
C ASN A 497 24.73 4.04 26.19
N LEU A 498 24.08 3.35 25.24
CA LEU A 498 23.87 3.77 23.85
C LEU A 498 22.39 3.96 23.52
#